data_AF-A0A8J4YGZ1-F1
#
_entry.id   AF-A0A8J4YGZ1-F1
#
_cell.length_a   1.000
_cell.length_b   1.000
_cell.length_c   1.000
_cell.angle_alpha   90.00
_cell.angle_beta   90.00
_cell.angle_gamma   90.00
#
_symmetry.space_group_name_H-M   'P 1'
#
loop_
_entity.id
_entity.type
_entity.pdbx_description
1 polymer ?
#
loop_
_entity_poly.entity_id
_entity_poly.type
_entity_poly.pdbx_seq_one_letter_code
_entity_poly.pdbx_strand_id
1 'polypeptide(L)'
;MSAVWRAWCCLVVVVALGVVTPTAGRVFNTSDYLQQRRTLLAKEQTDILASTGQAQVLTAAEEEVNKVLMGAKGAEMDAAFETLNFLPAQNFLTVVGEVEASQVYKMIQHMPKGAALHVHETALTSASWVVQEITYWPNLYMCYDAADHLLFKFFEVPDTSCTWELVSEVRDNYVDPQDFDDMIFSRLTLLTDNPDDLTSDQRTPEGD
;
A
#
# COMPACT_ATOMS: atom_id res chain seq x y z
N MET A 1 15.31 -105.53 -13.71
CA MET A 1 15.09 -104.27 -14.45
C MET A 1 14.98 -103.15 -13.43
N SER A 2 15.80 -102.13 -13.62
CA SER A 2 16.22 -101.08 -12.69
C SER A 2 15.36 -99.82 -12.74
N ALA A 3 15.12 -99.19 -11.59
CA ALA A 3 14.81 -97.75 -11.39
C ALA A 3 14.74 -97.53 -9.85
N VAL A 4 15.76 -97.08 -9.11
CA VAL A 4 16.37 -95.73 -8.98
C VAL A 4 15.36 -94.57 -9.03
N TRP A 5 15.04 -93.92 -7.90
CA TRP A 5 15.43 -92.52 -7.58
C TRP A 5 14.78 -91.94 -6.30
N ARG A 6 15.68 -91.39 -5.46
CA ARG A 6 15.62 -90.13 -4.70
C ARG A 6 14.66 -89.95 -3.52
N ALA A 7 15.28 -89.91 -2.34
CA ALA A 7 14.85 -89.17 -1.17
C ALA A 7 14.65 -87.68 -1.51
N TRP A 8 13.48 -87.15 -1.17
CA TRP A 8 13.17 -85.72 -1.26
C TRP A 8 13.44 -85.06 0.09
N CYS A 9 14.40 -84.13 0.09
CA CYS A 9 14.60 -83.15 1.15
C CYS A 9 13.30 -82.37 1.38
N CYS A 10 12.64 -82.57 2.52
CA CYS A 10 11.65 -81.61 3.00
C CYS A 10 12.42 -80.47 3.70
N LEU A 11 12.62 -79.39 2.96
CA LEU A 11 13.12 -78.12 3.47
C LEU A 11 12.04 -77.56 4.41
N VAL A 12 12.33 -77.47 5.70
CA VAL A 12 11.44 -76.81 6.68
C VAL A 12 11.52 -75.31 6.40
N VAL A 13 10.48 -74.75 5.77
CA VAL A 13 10.31 -73.30 5.67
C VAL A 13 9.79 -72.81 7.01
N VAL A 14 10.69 -72.23 7.82
CA VAL A 14 10.31 -71.48 9.01
C VAL A 14 9.70 -70.16 8.54
N VAL A 15 8.37 -70.11 8.46
CA VAL A 15 7.65 -68.85 8.31
C VAL A 15 7.75 -68.11 9.64
N ALA A 16 8.70 -67.19 9.74
CA ALA A 16 8.72 -66.22 10.82
C ALA A 16 7.49 -65.32 10.65
N LEU A 17 6.45 -65.59 11.44
CA LEU A 17 5.35 -64.65 11.66
C LEU A 17 5.92 -63.43 12.38
N GLY A 18 6.52 -62.53 11.60
CA GLY A 18 6.80 -61.17 12.06
C GLY A 18 5.46 -60.52 12.34
N VAL A 19 5.15 -60.35 13.63
CA VAL A 19 4.07 -59.46 14.05
C VAL A 19 4.47 -58.07 13.58
N VAL A 20 3.89 -57.63 12.46
CA VAL A 20 3.91 -56.23 12.07
C VAL A 20 3.08 -55.52 13.12
N THR A 21 3.76 -55.02 14.16
CA THR A 21 3.15 -54.07 15.07
C THR A 21 2.74 -52.87 14.23
N PRO A 22 1.46 -52.46 14.24
CA PRO A 22 1.09 -51.23 13.56
C PRO A 22 1.96 -50.14 14.17
N THR A 23 2.68 -49.41 13.33
CA THR A 23 3.41 -48.22 13.76
C THR A 23 2.39 -47.38 14.52
N ALA A 24 2.63 -47.22 15.83
CA ALA A 24 1.78 -46.39 16.67
C ALA A 24 1.62 -45.06 15.93
N GLY A 25 0.39 -44.76 15.50
CA GLY A 25 0.08 -43.52 14.81
C GLY A 25 0.66 -42.37 15.64
N ARG A 26 1.28 -41.38 14.99
CA ARG A 26 1.87 -40.23 15.68
C ARG A 26 0.86 -39.70 16.70
N VAL A 27 1.14 -39.89 17.98
CA VAL A 27 0.34 -39.31 19.05
C VAL A 27 0.56 -37.82 18.95
N PHE A 28 -0.46 -37.08 18.50
CA PHE A 28 -0.37 -35.64 18.37
C PHE A 28 -0.34 -35.04 19.79
N ASN A 29 0.85 -34.67 20.25
CA ASN A 29 1.00 -34.07 21.56
C ASN A 29 0.56 -32.60 21.49
N THR A 30 -0.63 -32.33 22.01
CA THR A 30 -1.24 -30.99 21.98
C THR A 30 -0.40 -29.97 22.74
N SER A 31 0.27 -30.35 23.84
CA SER A 31 1.10 -29.40 24.61
C SER A 31 2.37 -29.00 23.86
N ASP A 32 3.01 -29.97 23.18
CA ASP A 32 4.17 -29.73 22.31
C ASP A 32 3.78 -28.82 21.13
N TYR A 33 2.66 -29.09 20.47
CA TYR A 33 2.13 -28.21 19.42
C TYR A 33 1.87 -26.78 19.93
N LEU A 34 1.20 -26.62 21.09
CA LEU A 34 0.92 -25.30 21.65
C LEU A 34 2.20 -24.56 22.09
N GLN A 35 3.23 -25.30 22.53
CA GLN A 35 4.54 -24.73 22.81
C GLN A 35 5.21 -24.25 21.51
N GLN A 36 5.25 -25.09 20.48
CA GLN A 36 5.80 -24.73 19.17
C GLN A 36 5.07 -23.52 18.57
N ARG A 37 3.74 -23.48 18.63
CA ARG A 37 2.93 -22.33 18.18
C ARG A 37 3.31 -21.05 18.92
N ARG A 38 3.44 -21.09 20.25
CA ARG A 38 3.86 -19.91 21.03
C ARG A 38 5.26 -19.45 20.66
N THR A 39 6.19 -20.39 20.47
CA THR A 39 7.55 -20.08 20.03
C THR A 39 7.57 -19.41 18.66
N LEU A 40 6.77 -19.90 17.70
CA LEU A 40 6.67 -19.30 16.37
C LEU A 40 6.09 -17.88 16.42
N LEU A 41 4.98 -17.67 17.16
CA LEU A 41 4.38 -16.34 17.30
C LEU A 41 5.31 -15.34 17.98
N ALA A 42 6.00 -15.76 19.05
CA ALA A 42 6.98 -14.91 19.72
C ALA A 42 8.17 -14.57 18.81
N LYS A 43 8.59 -15.54 17.97
CA LYS A 43 9.63 -15.33 16.97
C LYS A 43 9.18 -14.35 15.90
N GLU A 44 7.99 -14.51 15.31
CA GLU A 44 7.43 -13.57 14.31
C GLU A 44 7.32 -12.15 14.88
N GLN A 45 6.77 -12.02 16.09
CA GLN A 45 6.67 -10.72 16.75
C GLN A 45 8.04 -10.06 16.94
N THR A 46 9.05 -10.85 17.34
CA THR A 46 10.42 -10.34 17.49
C THR A 46 11.04 -10.00 16.14
N ASP A 47 10.89 -10.85 15.13
CA ASP A 47 11.48 -10.67 13.81
C ASP A 47 10.92 -9.42 13.11
N ILE A 48 9.61 -9.15 13.22
CA ILE A 48 8.97 -7.94 12.67
C ILE A 48 9.53 -6.67 13.33
N LEU A 49 9.62 -6.65 14.67
CA LEU A 49 10.12 -5.50 15.42
C LEU A 49 11.65 -5.35 15.34
N ALA A 50 12.37 -6.46 15.17
CA ALA A 50 13.83 -6.46 15.00
C ALA A 50 14.24 -6.13 13.57
N SER A 51 13.35 -6.32 12.57
CA SER A 51 13.60 -5.89 11.18
C SER A 51 13.82 -4.38 11.07
N THR A 52 13.34 -3.60 12.05
CA THR A 52 13.60 -2.16 12.20
C THR A 52 14.86 -1.82 13.00
N GLY A 53 15.71 -2.81 13.34
CA GLY A 53 17.08 -2.63 13.81
C GLY A 53 17.32 -2.66 15.32
N GLN A 54 16.28 -2.70 16.16
CA GLN A 54 16.38 -2.84 17.62
C GLN A 54 15.12 -3.53 18.16
N ALA A 55 15.26 -4.43 19.14
CA ALA A 55 14.11 -4.89 19.93
C ALA A 55 13.61 -3.71 20.79
N GLN A 56 12.55 -3.04 20.33
CA GLN A 56 12.02 -1.86 20.99
C GLN A 56 11.25 -2.25 22.25
N VAL A 57 11.75 -1.82 23.41
CA VAL A 57 11.09 -2.02 24.71
C VAL A 57 10.26 -0.78 25.01
N LEU A 58 8.94 -0.96 25.11
CA LEU A 58 8.02 0.12 25.44
C LEU A 58 8.07 0.43 26.94
N THR A 59 8.03 1.71 27.29
CA THR A 59 7.75 2.18 28.64
C THR A 59 6.28 1.99 29.00
N ALA A 60 5.94 2.06 30.29
CA ALA A 60 4.54 1.93 30.74
C ALA A 60 3.59 2.95 30.08
N ALA A 61 4.06 4.16 29.79
CA ALA A 61 3.27 5.17 29.09
C ALA A 61 3.08 4.82 27.60
N GLU A 62 4.13 4.34 26.93
CA GLU A 62 4.05 3.89 25.53
C GLU A 62 3.16 2.65 25.39
N GLU A 63 3.20 1.72 26.35
CA GLU A 63 2.28 0.57 26.38
C GLU A 63 0.82 1.02 26.47
N GLU A 64 0.52 2.04 27.26
CA GLU A 64 -0.85 2.55 27.39
C GLU A 64 -1.33 3.21 26.09
N VAL A 65 -0.48 4.03 25.46
CA VAL A 65 -0.79 4.62 24.14
C VAL A 65 -0.92 3.54 23.07
N ASN A 66 -0.07 2.51 23.10
CA ASN A 66 -0.14 1.38 22.19
C ASN A 66 -1.46 0.61 22.33
N LYS A 67 -2.00 0.43 23.54
CA LYS A 67 -3.33 -0.18 23.73
C LYS A 67 -4.42 0.64 23.07
N VAL A 68 -4.38 1.97 23.21
CA VAL A 68 -5.36 2.86 22.58
C VAL A 68 -5.26 2.78 21.05
N LEU A 69 -4.05 2.87 20.49
CA LEU A 69 -3.82 2.76 19.04
C LEU A 69 -4.26 1.41 18.48
N MET A 70 -3.86 0.32 19.13
CA MET A 70 -4.21 -1.04 18.70
C MET A 70 -5.70 -1.34 18.88
N GLY A 71 -6.34 -0.75 19.89
CA GLY A 71 -7.79 -0.82 20.06
C GLY A 71 -8.55 -0.13 18.93
N ALA A 72 -8.14 1.08 18.54
CA ALA A 72 -8.70 1.79 17.39
C ALA A 72 -8.47 1.02 16.08
N LYS A 73 -7.25 0.53 15.86
CA LYS A 73 -6.91 -0.32 14.71
C LYS A 73 -7.75 -1.59 14.66
N GLY A 74 -7.91 -2.27 15.80
CA GLY A 74 -8.73 -3.48 15.89
C GLY A 74 -10.17 -3.21 15.50
N ALA A 75 -10.77 -2.14 16.02
CA ALA A 75 -12.15 -1.76 15.68
C ALA A 75 -12.33 -1.44 14.18
N GLU A 76 -11.39 -0.70 13.57
CA GLU A 76 -11.41 -0.42 12.12
C GLU A 76 -11.24 -1.69 11.29
N MET A 77 -10.36 -2.61 11.71
CA MET A 77 -10.16 -3.90 11.02
C MET A 77 -11.37 -4.82 11.15
N ASP A 78 -11.96 -4.93 12.34
CA ASP A 78 -13.14 -5.76 12.59
C ASP A 78 -14.32 -5.29 11.73
N ALA A 79 -14.58 -3.97 11.71
CA ALA A 79 -15.58 -3.37 10.84
C ALA A 79 -15.30 -3.64 9.35
N ALA A 80 -14.04 -3.58 8.92
CA ALA A 80 -13.65 -3.88 7.55
C ALA A 80 -13.85 -5.36 7.19
N PHE A 81 -13.60 -6.31 8.11
CA PHE A 81 -13.87 -7.73 7.87
C PHE A 81 -15.36 -8.04 7.80
N GLU A 82 -16.20 -7.34 8.57
CA GLU A 82 -17.66 -7.50 8.54
C GLU A 82 -18.28 -6.94 7.25
N THR A 83 -17.81 -5.77 6.81
CA THR A 83 -18.39 -5.06 5.66
C THR A 83 -17.68 -5.34 4.35
N LEU A 84 -16.51 -6.00 4.40
CA LEU A 84 -15.55 -6.10 3.30
C LEU A 84 -15.06 -4.73 2.77
N ASN A 85 -15.29 -3.65 3.53
CA ASN A 85 -14.82 -2.32 3.21
C ASN A 85 -13.47 -2.05 3.89
N PHE A 86 -12.39 -2.49 3.25
CA PHE A 86 -11.03 -2.25 3.72
C PHE A 86 -10.39 -1.13 2.90
N LEU A 87 -10.27 0.08 3.47
CA LEU A 87 -9.78 1.27 2.75
C LEU A 87 -8.42 1.04 2.05
N PRO A 88 -7.42 0.38 2.66
CA PRO A 88 -6.13 0.16 1.99
C PRO A 88 -6.18 -0.78 0.78
N ALA A 89 -7.27 -1.51 0.56
CA ALA A 89 -7.46 -2.34 -0.64
C ALA A 89 -8.18 -1.60 -1.78
N GLN A 90 -8.58 -0.34 -1.59
CA GLN A 90 -9.26 0.48 -2.59
C GLN A 90 -8.31 1.50 -3.22
N ASN A 91 -8.73 2.08 -4.33
CA ASN A 91 -7.97 3.17 -4.95
C ASN A 91 -7.95 4.37 -3.99
N PHE A 92 -6.74 4.86 -3.67
CA PHE A 92 -6.57 5.97 -2.72
C PHE A 92 -7.38 7.21 -3.10
N LEU A 93 -7.51 7.49 -4.41
CA LEU A 93 -8.21 8.67 -4.92
C LEU A 93 -9.70 8.66 -4.56
N THR A 94 -10.31 7.47 -4.43
CA THR A 94 -11.74 7.34 -4.11
C THR A 94 -12.02 7.29 -2.61
N VAL A 95 -11.02 6.94 -1.79
CA VAL A 95 -11.20 6.73 -0.34
C VAL A 95 -10.46 7.73 0.54
N VAL A 96 -9.80 8.74 -0.04
CA VAL A 96 -9.01 9.72 0.72
C VAL A 96 -9.80 10.36 1.87
N GLY A 97 -11.06 10.75 1.62
CA GLY A 97 -11.91 11.34 2.66
C GLY A 97 -12.25 10.36 3.80
N GLU A 98 -12.41 9.08 3.50
CA GLU A 98 -12.63 8.03 4.51
C GLU A 98 -11.37 7.76 5.32
N VAL A 99 -10.20 7.76 4.66
CA VAL A 99 -8.90 7.67 5.34
C VAL A 99 -8.68 8.86 6.27
N GLU A 100 -9.02 10.08 5.84
CA GLU A 100 -8.92 11.27 6.70
C GLU A 100 -9.89 11.23 7.90
N ALA A 101 -11.04 10.55 7.74
CA ALA A 101 -11.98 10.33 8.83
C ALA A 101 -11.52 9.27 9.84
N SER A 102 -10.64 8.33 9.46
CA SER A 102 -10.13 7.24 10.30
C SER A 102 -9.52 7.76 11.61
N GLN A 103 -9.82 7.05 12.71
CA GLN A 103 -9.27 7.35 14.02
C GLN A 103 -7.78 7.01 14.08
N VAL A 104 -7.38 5.90 13.44
CA VAL A 104 -5.97 5.51 13.30
C VAL A 104 -5.20 6.56 12.51
N TYR A 105 -5.74 7.03 11.38
CA TYR A 105 -5.08 8.07 10.58
C TYR A 105 -4.84 9.35 11.40
N LYS A 106 -5.85 9.83 12.13
CA LYS A 106 -5.73 11.00 13.03
C LYS A 106 -4.63 10.81 14.08
N MET A 107 -4.50 9.61 14.66
CA MET A 107 -3.39 9.31 15.58
C MET A 107 -2.03 9.38 14.89
N ILE A 108 -1.90 8.81 13.68
CA ILE A 108 -0.67 8.83 12.88
C ILE A 108 -0.29 10.26 12.46
N GLN A 109 -1.27 11.15 12.22
CA GLN A 109 -1.00 12.55 11.93
C GLN A 109 -0.22 13.24 13.07
N HIS A 110 -0.56 12.94 14.33
CA HIS A 110 0.12 13.48 15.51
C HIS A 110 1.51 12.86 15.79
N MET A 111 1.86 11.74 15.15
CA MET A 111 3.16 11.10 15.37
C MET A 111 4.31 11.91 14.73
N PRO A 112 5.45 12.07 15.44
CA PRO A 112 6.68 12.60 14.87
C PRO A 112 7.29 11.55 13.92
N LYS A 113 7.02 11.66 12.63
CA LYS A 113 7.44 10.70 11.58
C LYS A 113 8.93 10.75 11.22
N GLY A 114 9.70 11.67 11.80
CA GLY A 114 11.11 11.85 11.48
C GLY A 114 11.30 12.67 10.20
N ALA A 115 11.77 12.04 9.12
CA ALA A 115 12.13 12.70 7.87
C ALA A 115 11.47 12.06 6.65
N ALA A 116 11.14 12.88 5.64
CA ALA A 116 10.72 12.43 4.32
C ALA A 116 11.95 12.21 3.43
N LEU A 117 12.30 10.97 3.14
CA LEU A 117 13.53 10.60 2.42
C LEU A 117 13.33 10.33 0.92
N HIS A 118 12.08 10.29 0.46
CA HIS A 118 11.75 10.06 -0.94
C HIS A 118 10.65 11.03 -1.35
N VAL A 119 11.04 12.14 -1.97
CA VAL A 119 10.17 13.23 -2.42
C VAL A 119 10.71 13.82 -3.71
N HIS A 120 9.82 14.34 -4.54
CA HIS A 120 10.18 15.07 -5.77
C HIS A 120 9.88 16.55 -5.58
N GLU A 121 10.83 17.41 -5.96
CA GLU A 121 10.82 18.85 -5.65
C GLU A 121 9.54 19.58 -6.10
N THR A 122 9.00 19.23 -7.26
CA THR A 122 7.80 19.84 -7.85
C THR A 122 6.49 19.41 -7.18
N ALA A 123 6.50 18.31 -6.42
CA ALA A 123 5.32 17.73 -5.77
C ALA A 123 5.30 17.93 -4.25
N LEU A 124 6.13 18.83 -3.73
CA LEU A 124 6.23 19.09 -2.28
C LEU A 124 5.16 20.03 -1.74
N THR A 125 4.52 20.83 -2.59
CA THR A 125 3.52 21.83 -2.20
C THR A 125 2.12 21.39 -2.60
N SER A 126 1.11 21.96 -1.92
CA SER A 126 -0.30 21.73 -2.26
C SER A 126 -0.62 22.35 -3.61
N ALA A 127 -1.24 21.58 -4.51
CA ALA A 127 -1.77 22.09 -5.76
C ALA A 127 -2.81 23.20 -5.53
N SER A 128 -3.64 23.09 -4.49
CA SER A 128 -4.61 24.14 -4.15
C SER A 128 -3.91 25.46 -3.80
N TRP A 129 -2.78 25.39 -3.09
CA TRP A 129 -1.98 26.59 -2.78
C TRP A 129 -1.35 27.19 -4.04
N VAL A 130 -0.84 26.35 -4.96
CA VAL A 130 -0.31 26.84 -6.25
C VAL A 130 -1.39 27.61 -7.02
N VAL A 131 -2.61 27.05 -7.11
CA VAL A 131 -3.74 27.71 -7.76
C VAL A 131 -4.11 29.00 -7.04
N GLN A 132 -4.39 28.94 -5.74
CA GLN A 132 -4.93 30.07 -4.98
C GLN A 132 -3.93 31.21 -4.75
N GLU A 133 -2.61 30.94 -4.83
CA GLU A 133 -1.59 31.94 -4.56
C GLU A 133 -0.73 32.25 -5.79
N ILE A 134 -0.02 31.26 -6.35
CA ILE A 134 0.93 31.50 -7.45
C ILE A 134 0.19 32.00 -8.69
N THR A 135 -0.98 31.43 -9.01
CA THR A 135 -1.71 31.86 -10.21
C THR A 135 -2.37 33.23 -10.10
N TYR A 136 -2.33 33.83 -8.91
CA TYR A 136 -2.81 35.19 -8.64
C TYR A 136 -1.67 36.23 -8.67
N TRP A 137 -0.42 35.81 -8.86
CA TRP A 137 0.69 36.74 -8.97
C TRP A 137 0.64 37.55 -10.28
N PRO A 138 1.07 38.82 -10.26
CA PRO A 138 1.13 39.63 -11.45
C PRO A 138 2.10 39.02 -12.47
N ASN A 139 1.90 39.35 -13.74
CA ASN A 139 2.79 38.96 -14.84
C ASN A 139 2.89 37.45 -15.08
N LEU A 140 1.95 36.65 -14.57
CA LEU A 140 1.79 35.25 -14.96
C LEU A 140 0.97 35.16 -16.24
N TYR A 141 1.53 34.51 -17.25
CA TYR A 141 0.87 34.22 -18.50
C TYR A 141 0.63 32.73 -18.65
N MET A 142 -0.45 32.39 -19.34
CA MET A 142 -0.78 31.03 -19.75
C MET A 142 -0.86 30.91 -21.27
N CYS A 143 -0.68 29.71 -21.78
CA CYS A 143 -1.05 29.37 -23.14
C CYS A 143 -1.29 27.87 -23.29
N TYR A 144 -1.88 27.46 -24.41
CA TYR A 144 -1.97 26.06 -24.81
C TYR A 144 -1.02 25.80 -25.96
N ASP A 145 -0.24 24.72 -25.87
CA ASP A 145 0.58 24.27 -26.98
C ASP A 145 -0.27 23.53 -28.05
N ALA A 146 0.37 23.11 -29.13
CA ALA A 146 -0.30 22.40 -30.22
C ALA A 146 -0.89 21.02 -29.80
N ALA A 147 -0.51 20.51 -28.64
CA ALA A 147 -0.97 19.25 -28.08
C ALA A 147 -1.95 19.44 -26.90
N ASP A 148 -2.49 20.65 -26.72
CA ASP A 148 -3.42 21.01 -25.64
C ASP A 148 -2.81 20.91 -24.23
N HIS A 149 -1.48 21.00 -24.11
CA HIS A 149 -0.85 21.16 -22.80
C HIS A 149 -0.96 22.60 -22.33
N LEU A 150 -1.45 22.77 -21.10
CA LEU A 150 -1.50 24.05 -20.43
C LEU A 150 -0.09 24.43 -19.93
N LEU A 151 0.44 25.55 -20.44
CA LEU A 151 1.74 26.09 -20.08
C LEU A 151 1.59 27.37 -19.29
N PHE A 152 2.47 27.59 -18.33
CA PHE A 152 2.55 28.82 -17.55
C PHE A 152 3.96 29.41 -17.61
N LYS A 153 4.05 30.74 -17.70
CA LYS A 153 5.33 31.45 -17.65
C LYS A 153 5.15 32.87 -17.14
N PHE A 154 6.06 33.30 -16.27
CA PHE A 154 6.15 34.69 -15.86
C PHE A 154 6.92 35.52 -16.89
N PHE A 155 6.36 36.66 -17.30
CA PHE A 155 6.98 37.56 -18.27
C PHE A 155 6.91 39.02 -17.84
N GLU A 156 7.99 39.77 -18.07
CA GLU A 156 7.89 41.23 -18.13
C GLU A 156 7.27 41.68 -19.46
N VAL A 157 7.67 41.05 -20.56
CA VAL A 157 7.07 41.20 -21.90
C VAL A 157 6.96 39.81 -22.53
N PRO A 158 5.77 39.38 -22.99
CA PRO A 158 5.59 38.05 -23.57
C PRO A 158 6.34 37.92 -24.91
N ASP A 159 6.93 36.74 -25.11
CA ASP A 159 7.58 36.39 -26.38
C ASP A 159 6.57 35.85 -27.41
N THR A 160 7.06 35.39 -28.57
CA THR A 160 6.21 34.85 -29.66
C THR A 160 6.24 33.33 -29.75
N SER A 161 6.77 32.64 -28.73
CA SER A 161 6.83 31.17 -28.73
C SER A 161 5.45 30.52 -28.58
N CYS A 162 4.49 31.26 -28.03
CA CYS A 162 3.12 30.83 -27.83
C CYS A 162 2.16 32.03 -27.94
N THR A 163 0.87 31.76 -28.03
CA THR A 163 -0.18 32.78 -27.87
C THR A 163 -0.40 33.02 -26.38
N TRP A 164 0.50 33.78 -25.76
CA TRP A 164 0.47 34.06 -24.32
C TRP A 164 -0.68 35.00 -23.94
N GLU A 165 -1.47 34.61 -22.95
CA GLU A 165 -2.57 35.38 -22.37
C GLU A 165 -2.30 35.64 -20.88
N LEU A 166 -2.59 36.84 -20.39
CA LEU A 166 -2.37 37.17 -18.98
C LEU A 166 -3.41 36.44 -18.12
N VAL A 167 -2.96 35.66 -17.15
CA VAL A 167 -3.84 34.78 -16.35
C VAL A 167 -4.94 35.57 -15.64
N SER A 168 -4.64 36.78 -15.15
CA SER A 168 -5.66 37.63 -14.52
C SER A 168 -6.77 38.04 -15.50
N GLU A 169 -6.42 38.36 -16.76
CA GLU A 169 -7.41 38.72 -17.79
C GLU A 169 -8.24 37.52 -18.22
N VAL A 170 -7.60 36.35 -18.36
CA VAL A 170 -8.33 35.10 -18.66
C VAL A 170 -9.30 34.76 -17.55
N ARG A 171 -8.89 34.87 -16.28
CA ARG A 171 -9.75 34.63 -15.12
C ARG A 171 -10.94 35.60 -15.08
N ASP A 172 -10.72 36.88 -15.37
CA ASP A 172 -11.79 37.89 -15.39
C ASP A 172 -12.83 37.67 -16.50
N ASN A 173 -12.48 36.89 -17.54
CA ASN A 173 -13.41 36.53 -18.61
C ASN A 173 -14.34 35.37 -18.26
N TYR A 174 -14.09 34.63 -17.17
CA TYR A 174 -14.99 33.59 -16.69
C TYR A 174 -16.20 34.20 -15.96
N VAL A 175 -17.35 33.52 -16.03
CA VAL A 175 -18.55 33.94 -15.27
C VAL A 175 -18.32 33.80 -13.77
N ASP A 176 -17.70 32.69 -13.36
CA ASP A 176 -17.20 32.46 -12.01
C ASP A 176 -15.68 32.22 -12.09
N PRO A 177 -14.85 33.07 -11.45
CA PRO A 177 -13.41 32.83 -11.33
C PRO A 177 -13.06 31.46 -10.72
N GLN A 178 -13.94 30.89 -9.88
CA GLN A 178 -13.72 29.58 -9.28
C GLN A 178 -13.70 28.45 -10.32
N ASP A 179 -14.52 28.53 -11.38
CA ASP A 179 -14.53 27.53 -12.45
C ASP A 179 -13.18 27.45 -13.17
N PHE A 180 -12.51 28.60 -13.32
CA PHE A 180 -11.18 28.66 -13.90
C PHE A 180 -10.10 28.07 -12.98
N ASP A 181 -10.17 28.40 -11.68
CA ASP A 181 -9.26 27.85 -10.68
C ASP A 181 -9.41 26.33 -10.55
N ASP A 182 -10.64 25.81 -10.58
CA ASP A 182 -10.93 24.37 -10.55
C ASP A 182 -10.40 23.67 -11.81
N MET A 183 -10.50 24.31 -12.99
CA MET A 183 -9.89 23.81 -14.22
C MET A 183 -8.37 23.69 -14.08
N ILE A 184 -7.67 24.71 -13.59
CA ILE A 184 -6.22 24.63 -13.37
C ILE A 184 -5.90 23.53 -12.35
N PHE A 185 -6.64 23.45 -11.24
CA PHE A 185 -6.44 22.43 -10.22
C PHE A 185 -6.55 21.00 -10.80
N SER A 186 -7.55 20.76 -11.66
CA SER A 186 -7.74 19.47 -12.33
C SER A 186 -6.58 19.08 -13.25
N ARG A 187 -5.87 20.07 -13.82
CA ARG A 187 -4.70 19.86 -14.69
C ARG A 187 -3.40 19.68 -13.90
N LEU A 188 -3.36 20.11 -12.64
CA LEU A 188 -2.19 19.98 -11.75
C LEU A 188 -2.22 18.69 -10.90
N THR A 189 -3.34 17.98 -10.84
CA THR A 189 -3.51 16.79 -10.01
C THR A 189 -4.04 15.60 -10.82
N LEU A 190 -3.88 14.39 -10.28
CA LEU A 190 -4.51 13.18 -10.80
C LEU A 190 -5.84 12.86 -10.08
N LEU A 191 -6.37 13.80 -9.28
CA LEU A 191 -7.62 13.59 -8.55
C LEU A 191 -8.77 13.47 -9.54
N THR A 192 -9.54 12.39 -9.43
CA THR A 192 -10.70 12.11 -10.28
C THR A 192 -11.65 11.17 -9.55
N ASP A 193 -12.94 11.28 -9.87
CA ASP A 193 -13.97 10.37 -9.35
C ASP A 193 -13.89 8.99 -10.01
N ASN A 194 -13.31 8.88 -11.20
CA ASN A 194 -13.15 7.62 -11.93
C ASN A 194 -11.68 7.34 -12.29
N PRO A 195 -10.86 6.86 -11.34
CA PRO A 195 -9.44 6.66 -11.58
C PRO A 195 -9.13 5.49 -12.51
N ASP A 196 -10.07 4.57 -12.71
CA ASP A 196 -9.89 3.44 -13.63
C ASP A 196 -9.79 3.91 -15.09
N ASP A 197 -10.37 5.07 -15.42
CA ASP A 197 -10.27 5.69 -16.74
C ASP A 197 -8.88 6.31 -17.00
N LEU A 198 -8.09 6.60 -15.95
CA LEU A 198 -6.76 7.20 -16.10
C LEU A 198 -5.72 6.20 -16.62
N THR A 199 -5.97 4.90 -16.49
CA THR A 199 -4.99 3.86 -16.82
C THR A 199 -5.55 2.85 -17.80
N SER A 200 -5.65 3.22 -19.08
CA SER A 200 -5.84 2.23 -20.14
C SER A 200 -4.56 1.47 -20.50
N ASP A 201 -3.38 1.95 -20.09
CA ASP A 201 -2.09 1.31 -20.36
C ASP A 201 -0.99 1.92 -19.47
N GLN A 202 -0.44 1.15 -18.51
CA GLN A 202 0.87 1.50 -17.95
C GLN A 202 1.89 1.17 -19.02
N ARG A 203 2.09 2.11 -19.97
CA ARG A 203 3.06 1.97 -21.04
C ARG A 203 4.43 1.73 -20.40
N THR A 204 4.85 0.48 -20.35
CA THR A 204 6.21 0.11 -19.96
C THR A 204 7.13 0.80 -20.96
N PRO A 205 8.16 1.54 -20.53
CA PRO A 205 9.12 2.09 -21.48
C PRO A 205 9.77 0.90 -22.20
N GLU A 206 9.39 0.67 -23.46
CA GLU A 206 10.22 -0.13 -24.35
C GLU A 206 11.54 0.64 -24.49
N GLY A 207 12.64 -0.05 -24.18
CA GLY A 207 13.94 0.55 -24.05
C GLY A 207 14.44 1.20 -25.34
N ASP A 208 15.12 2.33 -25.15
CA ASP A 208 16.17 2.86 -26.02
C ASP A 208 17.44 3.05 -25.17
#